data_AF-A0A7S0EXK9-F1
#
_entry.id   AF-A0A7S0EXK9-F1
#
_cell.length_a   1.000
_cell.length_b   1.000
_cell.length_c   1.000
_cell.angle_alpha   90.00
_cell.angle_beta   90.00
_cell.angle_gamma   90.00
#
_symmetry.space_group_name_H-M   'P 1'
#
loop_
_entity.id
_entity.type
_entity.pdbx_description
1 polymer ?
#
loop_
_entity_poly.entity_id
_entity_poly.type
_entity_poly.pdbx_seq_one_letter_code
_entity_poly.pdbx_strand_id
1 'polypeptide(L)'
;VVELMLTAIEAEDYIVALPCVQAIGDVAKFDDAKVIAVLIQCLQHEEVAIRLSGLKAVSKVARRGHDRVVPMVLNALNDKNPAVRLEGIYALGQLGSPTDRNVVK
;
A
#
# COMPACT_ATOMS: atom_id res chain seq x y z
N VAL A 1 18.21 2.18 -7.52
CA VAL A 1 17.26 1.06 -7.69
C VAL A 1 15.83 1.50 -7.38
N VAL A 2 15.53 2.00 -6.18
CA VAL A 2 14.16 2.48 -5.83
C VAL A 2 13.59 3.49 -6.84
N GLU A 3 14.34 4.53 -7.22
CA GLU A 3 13.88 5.54 -8.20
C GLU A 3 13.50 4.92 -9.58
N LEU A 4 14.24 3.92 -10.05
CA LEU A 4 13.92 3.19 -11.29
C LEU A 4 12.61 2.40 -11.14
N MET A 5 12.36 1.82 -9.96
CA MET A 5 11.14 1.06 -9.67
C MET A 5 9.93 1.98 -9.58
N LEU A 6 10.05 3.17 -8.99
CA LEU A 6 8.99 4.17 -8.96
C LEU A 6 8.60 4.58 -10.38
N THR A 7 9.60 4.88 -11.23
CA THR A 7 9.37 5.23 -12.63
C THR A 7 8.66 4.10 -13.39
N ALA A 8 9.04 2.84 -13.13
CA ALA A 8 8.42 1.69 -13.77
C ALA A 8 6.96 1.45 -13.31
N ILE A 9 6.63 1.77 -12.06
CA ILE A 9 5.25 1.70 -11.55
C ILE A 9 4.38 2.77 -12.18
N GLU A 10 4.90 3.99 -12.32
CA GLU A 10 4.19 5.14 -12.91
C GLU A 10 3.98 4.99 -14.43
N ALA A 11 4.80 4.17 -15.09
CA ALA A 11 4.69 3.92 -16.53
C ALA A 11 3.47 3.04 -16.92
N GLU A 12 2.65 2.61 -15.95
CA GLU A 12 1.44 1.77 -16.12
C GLU A 12 1.66 0.43 -16.85
N ASP A 13 2.92 0.00 -17.03
CA ASP A 13 3.23 -1.34 -17.54
C ASP A 13 3.06 -2.36 -16.41
N TYR A 14 1.87 -2.98 -16.35
CA TYR A 14 1.50 -3.96 -15.33
C TYR A 14 2.54 -5.07 -15.12
N ILE A 15 3.17 -5.57 -16.20
CA ILE A 15 4.13 -6.69 -16.11
C ILE A 15 5.32 -6.30 -15.27
N VAL A 16 5.76 -5.04 -15.37
CA VAL A 16 6.91 -4.50 -14.65
C VAL A 16 6.50 -3.89 -13.31
N ALA A 17 5.31 -3.26 -13.25
CA ALA A 17 4.82 -2.59 -12.05
C ALA A 17 4.60 -3.56 -10.89
N LEU A 18 3.98 -4.72 -11.11
CA LEU A 18 3.70 -5.68 -10.04
C LEU A 18 4.97 -6.12 -9.26
N PRO A 19 6.03 -6.66 -9.91
CA PRO A 19 7.25 -7.03 -9.21
C PRO A 19 7.97 -5.81 -8.60
N CYS A 20 7.86 -4.62 -9.21
CA CYS A 20 8.41 -3.39 -8.64
C CYS A 20 7.72 -2.99 -7.32
N VAL A 21 6.38 -3.03 -7.26
CA VAL A 21 5.63 -2.72 -6.04
C VAL A 21 5.99 -3.70 -4.92
N GLN A 22 6.09 -4.98 -5.24
CA GLN A 22 6.44 -6.02 -4.26
C GLN A 22 7.82 -5.76 -3.66
N ALA A 23 8.83 -5.58 -4.51
CA ALA A 23 10.20 -5.39 -4.05
C ALA A 23 10.40 -4.03 -3.36
N ILE A 24 9.68 -2.97 -3.74
CA ILE A 24 9.70 -1.68 -3.02
C ILE A 24 9.36 -1.86 -1.54
N GLY A 25 8.42 -2.73 -1.19
CA GLY A 25 8.05 -2.99 0.20
C GLY A 25 9.21 -3.51 1.06
N ASP A 26 10.23 -4.12 0.44
CA ASP A 26 11.37 -4.72 1.12
C ASP A 26 12.64 -3.85 1.06
N VAL A 27 12.79 -3.02 0.03
CA VAL A 27 14.02 -2.22 -0.21
C VAL A 27 13.86 -0.72 0.04
N ALA A 28 12.62 -0.22 0.14
CA ALA A 28 12.38 1.20 0.33
C ALA A 28 12.78 1.66 1.74
N LYS A 29 13.18 2.92 1.82
CA LYS A 29 13.38 3.59 3.10
C LYS A 29 12.04 3.74 3.81
N PHE A 30 12.02 3.40 5.10
CA PHE A 30 10.86 3.59 5.97
C PHE A 30 10.39 5.06 5.96
N ASP A 31 9.09 5.24 5.83
CA ASP A 31 8.36 6.51 5.78
C ASP A 31 8.83 7.49 4.70
N ASP A 32 9.39 6.98 3.60
CA ASP A 32 9.77 7.82 2.47
C ASP A 32 8.54 8.38 1.76
N ALA A 33 8.45 9.72 1.70
CA ALA A 33 7.28 10.43 1.19
C ALA A 33 6.99 10.14 -0.29
N LYS A 34 8.01 9.93 -1.13
CA LYS A 34 7.81 9.60 -2.55
C LYS A 34 7.29 8.18 -2.69
N VAL A 35 7.89 7.23 -1.97
CA VAL A 35 7.46 5.84 -1.98
C VAL A 35 6.02 5.72 -1.49
N ILE A 36 5.67 6.39 -0.39
CA ILE A 36 4.30 6.41 0.14
C ILE A 36 3.31 6.99 -0.89
N ALA A 37 3.68 8.05 -1.61
CA ALA A 37 2.81 8.63 -2.62
C ALA A 37 2.49 7.63 -3.75
N VAL A 38 3.50 6.94 -4.28
CA VAL A 38 3.34 5.92 -5.33
C VAL A 38 2.55 4.73 -4.80
N LEU A 39 2.85 4.24 -3.60
CA LEU A 39 2.11 3.12 -3.01
C LEU A 39 0.64 3.46 -2.76
N ILE A 40 0.30 4.70 -2.41
CA ILE A 40 -1.09 5.16 -2.30
C ILE A 40 -1.80 5.07 -3.65
N GLN A 41 -1.13 5.39 -4.77
CA GLN A 41 -1.71 5.21 -6.11
C GLN A 41 -1.96 3.73 -6.41
N CYS A 42 -1.02 2.85 -6.03
CA CYS A 42 -1.19 1.40 -6.21
C CYS A 42 -2.45 0.85 -5.51
N LEU A 43 -2.87 1.43 -4.38
CA LEU A 43 -4.08 1.03 -3.66
C LEU A 43 -5.37 1.26 -4.45
N GLN A 44 -5.34 2.11 -5.47
CA GLN A 44 -6.49 2.47 -6.31
C GLN A 44 -6.37 1.92 -7.74
N HIS A 45 -5.33 1.14 -8.03
CA HIS A 45 -5.07 0.60 -9.35
C HIS A 45 -6.19 -0.34 -9.82
N GLU A 46 -6.46 -0.39 -11.13
CA GLU A 46 -7.52 -1.24 -11.71
C GLU A 46 -7.26 -2.74 -11.48
N GLU A 47 -6.00 -3.14 -11.62
CA GLU A 47 -5.55 -4.51 -11.37
C GLU A 47 -5.52 -4.88 -9.89
N VAL A 48 -6.24 -5.96 -9.55
CA VAL A 48 -6.34 -6.50 -8.19
C VAL A 48 -4.97 -6.84 -7.61
N ALA A 49 -4.08 -7.41 -8.43
CA ALA A 49 -2.75 -7.82 -7.99
C ALA A 49 -1.87 -6.63 -7.56
N ILE A 50 -2.01 -5.47 -8.21
CA ILE A 50 -1.31 -4.25 -7.82
C ILE A 50 -1.90 -3.69 -6.53
N ARG A 51 -3.23 -3.67 -6.37
CA ARG A 51 -3.85 -3.23 -5.10
C ARG A 51 -3.39 -4.07 -3.90
N LEU A 52 -3.39 -5.39 -4.05
CA LEU A 52 -2.89 -6.31 -3.02
C LEU A 52 -1.42 -6.07 -2.69
N SER A 53 -0.58 -5.92 -3.71
CA SER A 53 0.85 -5.68 -3.51
C SER A 53 1.11 -4.31 -2.89
N GLY A 54 0.33 -3.29 -3.26
CA GLY A 54 0.34 -1.96 -2.66
C GLY A 54 0.01 -1.98 -1.18
N LEU A 55 -1.03 -2.73 -0.77
CA LEU A 55 -1.39 -2.90 0.65
C LEU A 55 -0.26 -3.56 1.46
N LYS A 56 0.35 -4.61 0.90
CA LYS A 56 1.48 -5.30 1.54
C LYS A 56 2.72 -4.41 1.64
N ALA A 57 3.04 -3.67 0.59
CA ALA A 57 4.20 -2.80 0.58
C ALA A 57 3.99 -1.62 1.53
N VAL A 58 2.82 -0.96 1.49
CA VAL A 58 2.56 0.23 2.32
C VAL A 58 2.52 -0.08 3.81
N SER A 59 2.05 -1.28 4.20
CA SER A 59 2.04 -1.72 5.60
C SER A 59 3.44 -2.00 6.16
N LYS A 60 4.43 -2.31 5.30
CA LYS A 60 5.84 -2.49 5.69
C LYS A 60 6.59 -1.16 5.80
N VAL A 61 6.28 -0.20 4.93
CA VAL A 61 7.10 1.02 4.78
C VAL A 61 6.53 2.24 5.48
N ALA A 62 5.21 2.34 5.66
CA ALA A 62 4.61 3.51 6.29
C ALA A 62 4.68 3.42 7.82
N ARG A 63 4.85 4.57 8.47
CA ARG A 63 4.73 4.61 9.94
C ARG A 63 3.31 4.29 10.40
N ARG A 64 3.20 3.83 11.66
CA ARG A 64 1.90 3.67 12.33
C ARG A 64 1.16 5.01 12.42
N GLY A 65 -0.15 4.96 12.24
CA GLY A 65 -1.00 6.15 12.22
C GLY A 65 -0.65 7.14 11.11
N HIS A 66 -0.06 6.69 9.98
CA HIS A 66 0.27 7.61 8.90
C HIS A 66 -0.99 8.22 8.28
N ASP A 67 -1.13 9.54 8.40
CA ASP A 67 -2.39 10.27 8.17
C ASP A 67 -2.94 10.16 6.75
N ARG A 68 -2.06 9.93 5.76
CA ARG A 68 -2.46 9.70 4.36
C ARG A 68 -2.68 8.23 4.00
N VAL A 69 -2.06 7.29 4.74
CA VAL A 69 -2.10 5.86 4.40
C VAL A 69 -3.31 5.22 5.05
N VAL A 70 -3.56 5.50 6.33
CA VAL A 70 -4.67 4.89 7.08
C VAL A 70 -6.03 5.08 6.39
N PRO A 71 -6.41 6.28 5.90
CA PRO A 71 -7.66 6.45 5.17
C PRO A 71 -7.74 5.64 3.87
N MET A 72 -6.61 5.48 3.16
CA MET A 72 -6.56 4.70 1.93
C MET A 72 -6.68 3.20 2.18
N VAL A 73 -6.05 2.71 3.25
CA VAL A 73 -6.19 1.31 3.66
C VAL A 73 -7.60 1.03 4.19
N LEU A 74 -8.23 1.98 4.90
CA LEU A 74 -9.65 1.88 5.29
C LEU A 74 -10.58 1.73 4.07
N ASN A 75 -10.30 2.45 2.97
CA ASN A 75 -11.08 2.32 1.74
C ASN A 75 -10.99 0.91 1.13
N ALA A 76 -9.88 0.19 1.31
CA ALA A 76 -9.71 -1.17 0.80
C ALA A 76 -10.71 -2.16 1.43
N LEU A 77 -11.28 -1.86 2.60
CA LEU A 77 -12.34 -2.66 3.22
C LEU A 77 -13.64 -2.67 2.42
N ASN A 78 -13.82 -1.70 1.51
CA ASN A 78 -14.96 -1.62 0.60
C ASN A 78 -14.63 -2.11 -0.82
N ASP A 79 -13.46 -2.71 -1.03
CA ASP A 79 -13.07 -3.20 -2.35
C ASP A 79 -14.01 -4.31 -2.84
N LYS A 80 -14.28 -4.31 -4.15
CA LYS A 80 -15.10 -5.33 -4.82
C LYS A 80 -14.49 -6.73 -4.66
N ASN A 81 -13.16 -6.83 -4.65
CA ASN A 81 -12.45 -8.07 -4.51
C ASN A 81 -12.29 -8.47 -3.02
N PRO A 82 -12.72 -9.67 -2.61
CA PRO A 82 -12.62 -10.13 -1.22
C PRO A 82 -11.19 -10.25 -0.70
N ALA A 83 -10.22 -10.58 -1.56
CA ALA A 83 -8.82 -10.67 -1.15
C ALA A 83 -8.27 -9.29 -0.77
N VAL A 84 -8.66 -8.24 -1.49
CA VAL A 84 -8.25 -6.86 -1.19
C VAL A 84 -8.84 -6.41 0.15
N ARG A 85 -10.11 -6.75 0.43
CA ARG A 85 -10.72 -6.46 1.73
C ARG A 85 -9.98 -7.13 2.87
N LEU A 86 -9.65 -8.42 2.73
CA LEU A 86 -8.90 -9.17 3.74
C LEU A 86 -7.51 -8.57 3.97
N GLU A 87 -6.80 -8.24 2.90
CA GLU A 87 -5.47 -7.61 3.00
C GLU A 87 -5.55 -6.22 3.64
N GLY A 88 -6.63 -5.46 3.40
CA GLY A 88 -6.89 -4.19 4.08
C GLY A 88 -6.97 -4.35 5.59
N ILE A 89 -7.64 -5.40 6.09
CA ILE A 89 -7.71 -5.70 7.53
C ILE A 89 -6.30 -5.97 8.09
N TYR A 90 -5.50 -6.80 7.39
CA TYR A 90 -4.13 -7.09 7.83
C TYR A 90 -3.23 -5.84 7.85
N ALA A 91 -3.35 -4.99 6.83
CA ALA A 91 -2.60 -3.75 6.76
C ALA A 91 -3.00 -2.79 7.89
N LEU A 92 -4.29 -2.68 8.24
CA LEU A 92 -4.75 -1.88 9.38
C LEU A 92 -4.21 -2.39 10.71
N GLY A 93 -4.14 -3.71 10.91
CA GLY A 93 -3.54 -4.28 12.12
C GLY A 93 -2.07 -3.92 12.30
N GLN A 94 -1.32 -3.74 11.21
CA GLN A 94 0.08 -3.33 11.24
C GLN A 94 0.26 -1.81 11.41
N LEU A 95 -0.63 -1.04 10.77
CA LEU A 95 -0.57 0.42 10.70
C LEU A 95 -1.30 1.12 11.85
N GLY A 96 -2.14 0.42 12.61
CA GLY A 96 -2.88 1.00 13.73
C GLY A 96 -1.94 1.54 14.81
N SER A 97 -2.26 2.74 15.32
CA SER A 97 -1.67 3.24 16.56
C SER A 97 -2.44 2.69 17.77
N PRO A 98 -1.80 2.43 18.92
CA PRO A 98 -2.50 2.10 20.17
C PRO A 98 -3.59 3.11 20.57
N THR A 99 -3.51 4.34 20.06
CA THR A 99 -4.48 5.42 20.32
C THR A 99 -5.67 5.46 19.34
N ASP A 100 -5.64 4.69 18.26
CA ASP A 100 -6.68 4.76 17.22
C ASP A 100 -7.91 3.92 17.60
N ARG A 101 -8.91 4.59 18.20
CA ARG A 101 -10.24 4.02 18.50
C ARG A 101 -11.05 3.59 17.27
N ASN A 102 -10.54 3.83 16.06
CA ASN A 102 -11.23 3.56 14.80
C ASN A 102 -10.77 2.28 14.09
N VAL A 103 -9.78 1.55 14.63
CA VAL A 103 -9.24 0.34 13.98
C VAL A 103 -10.07 -0.92 14.33
N VAL A 104 -10.97 -0.83 15.31
CA VAL A 104 -11.83 -1.96 15.71
C VAL A 104 -13.20 -1.43 16.14
N LYS A 105 -14.21 -1.64 15.30
CA LYS A 105 -15.62 -1.72 15.69
C LYS A 105 -16.27 -2.86 14.94
#